data_AF-M9R6X3-F1
#
_entry.id   AF-M9R6X3-F1
#
_cell.length_a   1.000
_cell.length_b   1.000
_cell.length_c   1.000
_cell.angle_alpha   90.00
_cell.angle_beta   90.00
_cell.angle_gamma   90.00
#
_symmetry.space_group_name_H-M   'P 1'
#
loop_
_entity.id
_entity.type
_entity.pdbx_description
1 polymer ?
#
loop_
_entity_poly.entity_id
_entity_poly.type
_entity_poly.pdbx_seq_one_letter_code
_entity_poly.pdbx_strand_id
1 'polypeptide(L)'
;MKKARKTESNTIRRGDLSCEIAINQSEALVSGTVKYRAYEVGTVSGATTEAIAGQFLSICELVNDGSMVRDGTIMTGYHNEISGGDVLLLDGEIVGQWRSDEEGWCHFVAYSATEITCSAPSPWLLQDTIFEWLSDGKTD
;
A
#
# COMPACT_ATOMS: atom_id res chain seq x y z
N MET A 1 33.36 18.73 -15.43
CA MET A 1 32.08 18.42 -16.11
C MET A 1 31.40 17.29 -15.36
N LYS A 2 30.29 17.55 -14.64
CA LYS A 2 29.49 16.49 -14.00
C LYS A 2 28.63 15.85 -15.09
N LYS A 3 28.90 14.59 -15.46
CA LYS A 3 27.98 13.81 -16.31
C LYS A 3 26.63 13.76 -15.59
N ALA A 4 25.56 14.21 -16.24
CA ALA A 4 24.21 13.96 -15.76
C ALA A 4 24.03 12.45 -15.59
N ARG A 5 23.75 12.00 -14.37
CA ARG A 5 23.39 10.60 -14.10
C ARG A 5 22.10 10.30 -14.84
N LYS A 6 22.12 9.26 -15.67
CA LYS A 6 20.96 8.83 -16.43
C LYS A 6 20.07 8.01 -15.50
N THR A 7 18.93 8.55 -15.09
CA THR A 7 17.88 7.77 -14.44
C THR A 7 17.24 6.92 -15.52
N GLU A 8 17.44 5.60 -15.46
CA GLU A 8 16.66 4.67 -16.26
C GLU A 8 15.35 4.42 -15.51
N SER A 9 14.23 4.74 -16.17
CA SER A 9 12.90 4.45 -15.66
C SER A 9 12.23 3.41 -16.55
N ASN A 10 11.62 2.42 -15.92
CA ASN A 10 10.80 1.41 -16.59
C ASN A 10 9.40 1.45 -15.98
N THR A 11 8.36 1.25 -16.79
CA THR A 11 6.99 1.23 -16.29
C THR A 11 6.35 -0.11 -16.60
N ILE A 12 5.85 -0.78 -15.56
CA ILE A 12 5.05 -2.00 -15.68
C ILE A 12 3.57 -1.66 -15.41
N ARG A 13 2.66 -2.35 -16.11
CA ARG A 13 1.20 -2.08 -16.04
C ARG A 13 0.39 -3.37 -15.99
N ARG A 14 -0.71 -3.34 -15.22
CA ARG A 14 -1.70 -4.41 -15.08
C ARG A 14 -3.07 -3.78 -14.78
N GLY A 15 -3.99 -3.86 -15.74
CA GLY A 15 -5.31 -3.23 -15.61
C GLY A 15 -5.17 -1.72 -15.33
N ASP A 16 -5.84 -1.26 -14.26
CA ASP A 16 -5.80 0.12 -13.80
C ASP A 16 -4.53 0.44 -12.97
N LEU A 17 -3.71 -0.54 -12.61
CA LEU A 17 -2.49 -0.33 -11.83
C LEU A 17 -1.25 -0.19 -12.71
N SER A 18 -0.31 0.64 -12.27
CA SER A 18 1.03 0.74 -12.85
C SER A 18 2.09 0.96 -11.78
N CYS A 19 3.33 0.57 -12.09
CA CYS A 19 4.49 0.86 -11.26
C CYS A 19 5.61 1.47 -12.12
N GLU A 20 6.03 2.67 -11.75
CA GLU A 20 7.16 3.39 -12.34
C GLU A 20 8.41 3.09 -11.53
N ILE A 21 9.28 2.26 -12.08
CA ILE A 21 10.51 1.81 -11.44
C ILE A 21 11.61 2.81 -11.78
N ALA A 22 12.25 3.38 -10.76
CA ALA A 22 13.38 4.28 -10.90
C ALA A 22 14.63 3.64 -10.27
N ILE A 23 15.71 3.56 -11.05
CA ILE A 23 17.00 3.08 -10.55
C ILE A 23 17.85 4.30 -10.20
N ASN A 24 18.05 4.56 -8.91
CA ASN A 24 18.98 5.57 -8.46
C ASN A 24 20.38 4.96 -8.28
N GLN A 25 21.31 5.25 -9.21
CA GLN A 25 22.69 4.74 -9.18
C GLN A 25 23.53 5.19 -7.97
N SER A 26 23.01 6.07 -7.09
CA SER A 26 23.64 6.36 -5.79
C SER A 26 23.01 5.64 -4.60
N GLU A 27 21.84 5.05 -4.75
CA GLU A 27 21.16 4.35 -3.67
C GLU A 27 21.37 2.85 -3.82
N ALA A 28 21.47 2.16 -2.69
CA ALA A 28 21.57 0.69 -2.67
C ALA A 28 20.22 0.01 -2.98
N LEU A 29 19.16 0.80 -3.18
CA LEU A 29 17.79 0.34 -3.38
C LEU A 29 17.22 0.89 -4.68
N VAL A 30 16.44 0.04 -5.35
CA VAL A 30 15.54 0.40 -6.44
C VAL A 30 14.21 0.80 -5.82
N SER A 31 13.58 1.85 -6.34
CA SER A 31 12.25 2.28 -5.92
C SER A 31 11.25 2.12 -7.05
N GLY A 32 9.98 1.90 -6.69
CA GLY A 32 8.86 1.87 -7.60
C GLY A 32 7.72 2.74 -7.07
N THR A 33 7.24 3.67 -7.89
CA THR A 33 6.02 4.44 -7.58
C THR A 33 4.80 3.70 -8.11
N VAL A 34 3.92 3.25 -7.22
CA VAL A 34 2.69 2.54 -7.56
C VAL A 34 1.59 3.56 -7.81
N LYS A 35 0.87 3.40 -8.92
CA LYS A 35 -0.24 4.28 -9.31
C LYS A 35 -1.49 3.48 -9.63
N TYR A 36 -2.63 3.96 -9.15
CA TYR A 36 -3.94 3.55 -9.62
C TYR A 36 -4.44 4.61 -10.62
N ARG A 37 -4.54 4.21 -11.89
CA ARG A 37 -4.72 5.09 -13.05
C ARG A 37 -3.62 6.16 -13.10
N ALA A 38 -3.96 7.41 -12.80
CA ALA A 38 -3.03 8.54 -12.78
C ALA A 38 -2.61 8.96 -11.37
N TYR A 39 -3.20 8.36 -10.33
CA TYR A 39 -2.98 8.75 -8.94
C TYR A 39 -1.94 7.86 -8.30
N GLU A 40 -0.95 8.48 -7.66
CA GLU A 40 0.00 7.77 -6.82
C GLU A 40 -0.70 7.21 -5.59
N VAL A 41 -0.48 5.93 -5.32
CA VAL A 41 -1.07 5.22 -4.18
C VAL A 41 0.00 4.70 -3.22
N GLY A 42 1.27 5.00 -3.47
CA GLY A 42 2.40 4.71 -2.58
C GLY A 42 3.64 4.26 -3.32
N THR A 43 4.66 3.88 -2.56
CA THR A 43 5.96 3.46 -3.08
C THR A 43 6.35 2.08 -2.56
N VAL A 44 7.08 1.34 -3.40
CA VAL A 44 7.74 0.08 -3.06
C VAL A 44 9.25 0.24 -3.19
N SER A 45 10.00 -0.53 -2.41
CA SER A 45 11.47 -0.50 -2.45
C SER A 45 12.05 -1.91 -2.39
N GLY A 46 13.23 -2.10 -2.98
CA GLY A 46 13.84 -3.42 -3.06
C GLY A 46 15.25 -3.37 -3.63
N ALA A 47 16.00 -4.46 -3.47
CA ALA A 47 17.38 -4.53 -3.94
C ALA A 47 17.51 -4.59 -5.47
N THR A 48 16.48 -5.06 -6.18
CA THR A 48 16.50 -5.22 -7.64
C THR A 48 15.18 -4.84 -8.30
N THR A 49 15.22 -4.64 -9.62
CA THR A 49 14.03 -4.41 -10.45
C THR A 49 13.05 -5.58 -10.41
N GLU A 50 13.54 -6.81 -10.28
CA GLU A 50 12.73 -8.02 -10.16
C GLU A 50 11.98 -8.07 -8.83
N ALA A 51 12.62 -7.64 -7.73
CA ALA A 51 11.97 -7.53 -6.42
C ALA A 51 10.81 -6.54 -6.45
N ILE A 52 11.01 -5.37 -7.09
CA ILE A 52 9.95 -4.37 -7.29
C ILE A 52 8.83 -4.91 -8.16
N ALA A 53 9.17 -5.60 -9.26
CA ALA A 53 8.17 -6.21 -10.13
C ALA A 53 7.37 -7.30 -9.40
N GLY A 54 8.01 -8.10 -8.54
CA GLY A 54 7.37 -9.09 -7.69
C GLY A 54 6.37 -8.47 -6.72
N GLN A 55 6.79 -7.45 -5.96
CA GLN A 55 5.88 -6.71 -5.05
C GLN A 55 4.69 -6.12 -5.82
N PHE A 56 4.95 -5.49 -6.97
CA PHE A 56 3.87 -4.94 -7.80
C PHE A 56 2.88 -5.99 -8.29
N LEU A 57 3.35 -7.19 -8.67
CA LEU A 57 2.46 -8.28 -9.06
C LEU A 57 1.58 -8.75 -7.90
N SER A 58 2.14 -8.89 -6.70
CA SER A 58 1.36 -9.22 -5.50
C SER A 58 0.30 -8.17 -5.19
N ILE A 59 0.63 -6.87 -5.31
CA ILE A 59 -0.36 -5.78 -5.15
C ILE A 59 -1.49 -5.92 -6.18
N CYS A 60 -1.16 -6.23 -7.44
CA CYS A 60 -2.16 -6.42 -8.49
C CYS A 60 -3.09 -7.61 -8.20
N GLU A 61 -2.55 -8.71 -7.68
CA GLU A 61 -3.34 -9.88 -7.28
C GLU A 61 -4.32 -9.52 -6.16
N LEU A 62 -3.86 -8.84 -5.10
CA LEU A 62 -4.73 -8.39 -4.01
C LEU A 62 -5.85 -7.46 -4.49
N VAL A 63 -5.55 -6.52 -5.39
CA VAL A 63 -6.56 -5.60 -5.94
C VAL A 63 -7.54 -6.32 -6.86
N ASN A 64 -7.08 -7.30 -7.66
CA ASN A 64 -7.97 -8.15 -8.45
C ASN A 64 -8.90 -8.98 -7.57
N ASP A 65 -8.43 -9.38 -6.39
CA ASP A 65 -9.21 -10.06 -5.36
C ASP A 65 -10.04 -9.07 -4.52
N GLY A 66 -10.26 -7.84 -4.97
CA GLY A 66 -11.18 -6.88 -4.35
C GLY A 66 -10.61 -6.10 -3.16
N SER A 67 -9.29 -6.06 -3.01
CA SER A 67 -8.64 -5.18 -2.02
C SER A 67 -8.60 -3.72 -2.49
N MET A 68 -8.60 -2.79 -1.55
CA MET A 68 -8.40 -1.36 -1.81
C MET A 68 -6.95 -0.97 -1.53
N VAL A 69 -6.25 -0.44 -2.53
CA VAL A 69 -4.90 0.13 -2.37
C VAL A 69 -4.94 1.64 -2.37
N ARG A 70 -4.41 2.27 -1.31
CA ARG A 70 -4.40 3.71 -1.15
C ARG A 70 -3.37 4.16 -0.11
N ASP A 71 -2.69 5.27 -0.38
CA ASP A 71 -1.78 5.95 0.55
C ASP A 71 -0.78 4.99 1.25
N GLY A 72 -0.20 4.08 0.48
CA GLY A 72 0.81 3.12 0.95
C GLY A 72 0.25 1.92 1.70
N THR A 73 -1.08 1.77 1.76
CA THR A 73 -1.76 0.67 2.46
C THR A 73 -2.66 -0.12 1.52
N ILE A 74 -2.90 -1.38 1.87
CA ILE A 74 -3.84 -2.28 1.19
C ILE A 74 -4.83 -2.80 2.24
N MET A 75 -6.12 -2.57 2.04
CA MET A 75 -7.18 -3.16 2.86
C MET A 75 -7.84 -4.30 2.08
N THR A 76 -7.68 -5.53 2.55
CA THR A 76 -8.32 -6.71 1.92
C THR A 76 -9.79 -6.79 2.28
N GLY A 77 -10.58 -7.51 1.47
CA GLY A 77 -12.03 -7.66 1.69
C GLY A 77 -12.87 -6.43 1.35
N TYR A 78 -12.25 -5.29 1.02
CA TYR A 78 -12.91 -3.99 0.82
C TYR A 78 -14.08 -4.03 -0.18
N HIS A 79 -13.91 -4.71 -1.32
CA HIS A 79 -14.93 -4.81 -2.37
C HIS A 79 -15.69 -6.13 -2.40
N ASN A 80 -15.41 -7.07 -1.48
CA ASN A 80 -15.91 -8.45 -1.56
C ASN A 80 -17.15 -8.72 -0.71
N GLU A 81 -17.85 -7.69 -0.24
CA GLU A 81 -18.96 -7.83 0.74
C GLU A 81 -18.53 -8.51 2.05
N ILE A 82 -17.23 -8.66 2.27
CA ILE A 82 -16.66 -9.15 3.52
C ILE A 82 -16.51 -7.94 4.42
N SER A 83 -17.24 -7.91 5.53
CA SER A 83 -17.19 -6.82 6.54
C SER A 83 -15.86 -6.80 7.33
N GLY A 84 -14.72 -6.96 6.66
CA GLY A 84 -13.39 -6.93 7.25
C GLY A 84 -12.31 -7.65 6.43
N GLY A 85 -11.08 -7.54 6.91
CA GLY A 85 -9.91 -8.14 6.28
C GLY A 85 -8.61 -7.71 6.95
N ASP A 86 -7.50 -8.12 6.36
CA ASP A 86 -6.17 -7.69 6.76
C ASP A 86 -5.87 -6.30 6.18
N VAL A 87 -5.03 -5.56 6.89
CA VAL A 87 -4.44 -4.31 6.42
C VAL A 87 -2.94 -4.53 6.26
N LEU A 88 -2.43 -4.23 5.06
CA LEU A 88 -1.04 -4.48 4.68
C LEU A 88 -0.35 -3.18 4.24
N LEU A 89 0.97 -3.14 4.37
CA LEU A 89 1.83 -2.23 3.61
C LEU A 89 2.04 -2.78 2.19
N LEU A 90 2.54 -1.95 1.28
CA LEU A 90 2.76 -2.34 -0.13
C LEU A 90 3.82 -3.44 -0.32
N ASP A 91 4.70 -3.65 0.65
CA ASP A 91 5.67 -4.76 0.64
C ASP A 91 5.07 -6.10 1.10
N GLY A 92 3.80 -6.10 1.54
CA GLY A 92 3.07 -7.27 2.02
C GLY A 92 3.13 -7.47 3.54
N GLU A 93 3.76 -6.58 4.31
CA GLU A 93 3.70 -6.64 5.78
C GLU A 93 2.26 -6.42 6.27
N ILE A 94 1.71 -7.36 7.04
CA ILE A 94 0.41 -7.19 7.70
C ILE A 94 0.61 -6.31 8.94
N VAL A 95 -0.05 -5.16 8.97
CA VAL A 95 0.02 -4.20 10.09
C VAL A 95 -1.15 -4.33 11.06
N GLY A 96 -2.19 -5.05 10.68
CA GLY A 96 -3.34 -5.33 11.54
C GLY A 96 -4.55 -5.80 10.75
N GLN A 97 -5.72 -5.73 11.37
CA GLN A 97 -6.97 -6.19 10.80
C GLN A 97 -8.05 -5.13 10.96
N TRP A 98 -8.96 -5.05 9.99
CA TRP A 98 -10.11 -4.18 10.03
C TRP A 98 -11.42 -4.97 9.96
N ARG A 99 -12.50 -4.39 10.48
CA ARG A 99 -13.86 -4.94 10.37
C ARG A 99 -14.92 -3.85 10.47
N SER A 100 -16.09 -4.11 9.90
CA SER A 100 -17.29 -3.30 10.14
C SER A 100 -18.18 -3.96 11.20
N ASP A 101 -18.80 -3.15 12.05
CA ASP A 101 -19.82 -3.61 12.99
C ASP A 101 -21.25 -3.54 12.39
N GLU A 102 -22.24 -3.91 13.18
CA GLU A 102 -23.66 -3.92 12.77
C GLU A 102 -24.25 -2.50 12.61
N GLU A 103 -23.63 -1.49 13.22
CA GLU A 103 -24.03 -0.08 13.13
C GLU A 103 -23.37 0.65 11.95
N GLY A 104 -22.50 -0.05 11.20
CA GLY A 104 -21.79 0.47 10.03
C GLY A 104 -20.49 1.21 10.37
N TRP A 105 -20.06 1.19 11.64
CA TRP A 105 -18.75 1.69 12.03
C TRP A 105 -17.67 0.69 11.65
N CYS A 106 -16.52 1.21 11.25
CA CYS A 106 -15.37 0.43 10.84
C CYS A 106 -14.27 0.61 11.88
N HIS A 107 -13.64 -0.48 12.27
CA HIS A 107 -12.61 -0.51 13.30
C HIS A 107 -11.36 -1.19 12.78
N PHE A 108 -10.21 -0.67 13.20
CA PHE A 108 -8.90 -1.27 12.96
C PHE A 108 -8.25 -1.65 14.29
N VAL A 109 -7.63 -2.83 14.31
CA VAL A 109 -6.81 -3.33 15.41
C VAL A 109 -5.43 -3.63 14.84
N ALA A 110 -4.42 -2.88 15.28
CA ALA A 110 -3.03 -3.14 14.91
C ALA A 110 -2.59 -4.54 15.36
N TYR A 111 -1.66 -5.17 14.64
CA TYR A 111 -1.23 -6.55 14.89
C TYR A 111 -0.72 -6.79 16.32
N SER A 112 -0.11 -5.78 16.93
CA SER A 112 0.40 -5.83 18.32
C SER A 112 -0.61 -5.37 19.38
N ALA A 113 -1.79 -4.90 18.98
CA ALA A 113 -2.80 -4.36 19.86
C ALA A 113 -3.89 -5.38 20.20
N THR A 114 -4.42 -5.30 21.42
CA THR A 114 -5.59 -6.10 21.85
C THR A 114 -6.89 -5.31 21.80
N GLU A 115 -6.80 -3.99 21.62
CA GLU A 115 -7.92 -3.06 21.59
C GLU A 115 -7.97 -2.33 20.25
N ILE A 116 -9.13 -1.71 19.98
CA ILE A 116 -9.34 -0.91 18.78
C ILE A 116 -8.33 0.24 18.75
N THR A 117 -7.53 0.27 17.69
CA THR A 117 -6.49 1.29 17.46
C THR A 117 -7.11 2.56 16.89
N CYS A 118 -8.01 2.42 15.91
CA CYS A 118 -8.78 3.54 15.39
C CYS A 118 -10.14 3.07 14.83
N SER A 119 -11.07 4.02 14.71
CA SER A 119 -12.42 3.79 14.19
C SER A 119 -12.85 4.93 13.28
N ALA A 120 -13.67 4.61 12.28
CA ALA A 120 -14.24 5.58 11.36
C ALA A 120 -15.63 5.15 10.88
N PRO A 121 -16.48 6.07 10.40
CA PRO A 121 -17.85 5.76 10.00
C PRO A 121 -17.95 5.13 8.61
N SER A 122 -16.83 4.77 7.97
CA SER A 122 -16.81 4.02 6.71
C SER A 122 -15.44 3.37 6.48
N PRO A 123 -15.34 2.33 5.63
CA PRO A 123 -14.05 1.71 5.30
C PRO A 123 -13.09 2.69 4.63
N TRP A 124 -13.60 3.62 3.80
CA TRP A 124 -12.80 4.65 3.15
C TRP A 124 -12.11 5.55 4.18
N LEU A 125 -12.88 6.10 5.11
CA LEU A 125 -12.35 6.97 6.17
C LEU A 125 -11.49 6.20 7.15
N LEU A 126 -11.76 4.90 7.36
CA LEU A 126 -10.89 4.06 8.19
C LEU A 126 -9.49 3.96 7.58
N GLN A 127 -9.39 3.78 6.25
CA GLN A 127 -8.09 3.72 5.57
C GLN A 127 -7.28 5.01 5.75
N ASP A 128 -7.94 6.17 5.70
CA ASP A 128 -7.33 7.47 6.01
C ASP A 128 -6.75 7.49 7.43
N THR A 129 -7.57 7.11 8.41
CA THR A 129 -7.14 7.12 9.82
C THR A 129 -6.03 6.11 10.10
N ILE A 130 -6.01 4.96 9.42
CA ILE A 130 -4.90 4.00 9.51
C ILE A 130 -3.61 4.61 8.95
N PHE A 131 -3.69 5.29 7.80
CA PHE A 131 -2.53 5.94 7.20
C PHE A 131 -1.95 7.03 8.11
N GLU A 132 -2.81 7.86 8.71
CA GLU A 132 -2.40 8.88 9.69
C GLU A 132 -1.71 8.21 10.90
N TRP A 133 -2.31 7.17 11.47
CA TRP A 133 -1.73 6.43 12.59
C TRP A 133 -0.36 5.82 12.26
N LEU A 134 -0.22 5.20 11.07
CA LEU A 134 1.05 4.64 10.58
C LEU A 134 2.12 5.72 10.37
N SER A 135 1.71 6.94 10.00
CA SER A 135 2.62 8.06 9.77
C SER A 135 3.09 8.69 11.07
N ASP A 136 2.20 8.81 12.06
CA ASP A 136 2.53 9.32 13.41
C ASP A 136 3.45 8.36 14.16
N GLY A 137 3.33 7.04 13.95
CA GLY A 137 4.24 6.05 14.52
C GLY A 137 5.63 6.02 13.86
N LYS A 138 5.83 6.72 12.74
CA LYS A 138 7.09 6.78 11.98
C LYS A 138 7.88 8.08 12.20
N THR A 139 7.44 8.96 13.11
CA THR A 139 8.27 10.08 13.57
C THR A 139 9.29 9.61 14.61
N ASP A 140 10.39 9.01 14.15
CA ASP A 140 11.66 8.86 14.87
C ASP A 140 12.84 9.06 13.90
#